data_AF-A0A0Q6YVX8-F1
#
_entry.id   AF-A0A0Q6YVX8-F1
#
_cell.length_a   1.000
_cell.length_b   1.000
_cell.length_c   1.000
_cell.angle_alpha   90.00
_cell.angle_beta   90.00
_cell.angle_gamma   90.00
#
_symmetry.space_group_name_H-M   'P 1'
#
loop_
_entity.id
_entity.type
_entity.pdbx_description
1 polymer ?
#
loop_
_entity_poly.entity_id
_entity_poly.type
_entity_poly.pdbx_seq_one_letter_code
_entity_poly.pdbx_strand_id
1 'polypeptide(L)'
;MLHAVMHHSNSQKPYCLLTVITVMALAASIHGTDKAVMETGYRMLGKMKPQYVKVILDIINSPSPLKHMNAFVASLPDRILTMKVPHPALPMLDAG
;
A
#
# COMPACT_ATOMS: atom_id res chain seq x y z
N MET A 1 26.13 -1.59 28.47
CA MET A 1 25.88 -1.95 27.07
C MET A 1 24.40 -2.20 26.90
N LEU A 2 23.80 -1.55 25.89
CA LEU A 2 22.55 -1.89 25.19
C LEU A 2 21.25 -2.00 26.02
N HIS A 3 20.52 -0.90 26.17
CA HIS A 3 19.04 -0.96 26.18
C HIS A 3 18.40 0.33 25.62
N ALA A 4 19.08 0.94 24.65
CA ALA A 4 18.60 2.08 23.90
C ALA A 4 17.93 1.61 22.60
N VAL A 5 16.84 0.83 22.67
CA VAL A 5 16.01 0.57 21.49
C VAL A 5 14.56 0.44 21.93
N MET A 6 13.70 1.26 21.32
CA MET A 6 12.23 1.13 21.24
C MET A 6 11.36 1.90 22.25
N HIS A 7 11.67 3.18 22.48
CA HIS A 7 10.61 4.16 22.74
C HIS A 7 10.48 5.12 21.56
N HIS A 8 10.10 4.59 20.40
CA HIS A 8 9.32 5.37 19.45
C HIS A 8 7.85 5.05 19.71
N SER A 9 7.24 5.81 20.63
CA SER A 9 5.81 6.07 20.60
C SER A 9 5.51 6.84 19.32
N ASN A 10 5.62 6.17 18.19
CA ASN A 10 5.23 6.72 16.91
C ASN A 10 3.72 6.82 16.99
N SER A 11 3.20 8.02 17.21
CA SER A 11 1.81 8.35 16.96
C SER A 11 1.57 8.06 15.47
N GLN A 12 1.36 6.78 15.15
CA GLN A 12 1.18 6.30 13.79
C GLN A 12 -0.14 6.88 13.34
N LYS A 13 -0.05 8.01 12.62
CA LYS A 13 -1.18 8.54 11.86
C LYS A 13 -1.74 7.35 11.07
N PRO A 14 -3.02 7.03 11.25
CA PRO A 14 -3.59 5.85 10.61
C PRO A 14 -3.39 5.96 9.10
N TYR A 15 -2.94 4.87 8.48
CA TYR A 15 -2.60 4.88 7.06
C TYR A 15 -3.84 5.26 6.24
N CYS A 16 -3.60 6.08 5.21
CA CYS A 16 -4.62 6.43 4.23
C CYS A 16 -4.97 5.18 3.41
N LEU A 17 -6.22 5.10 2.96
CA LEU A 17 -6.72 4.02 2.11
C LEU A 17 -5.82 3.77 0.89
N LEU A 18 -5.35 4.85 0.24
CA LEU A 18 -4.46 4.76 -0.91
C LEU A 18 -3.16 3.99 -0.60
N THR A 19 -2.54 4.26 0.56
CA THR A 19 -1.28 3.59 0.96
C THR A 19 -1.49 2.10 1.19
N VAL A 20 -2.64 1.73 1.74
CA VAL A 20 -2.98 0.32 1.93
C VAL A 20 -3.17 -0.36 0.58
N ILE A 21 -3.90 0.28 -0.32
CA ILE A 21 -4.18 -0.23 -1.67
C ILE A 21 -2.89 -0.39 -2.47
N THR A 22 -1.97 0.58 -2.41
CA THR A 22 -0.69 0.47 -3.11
C THR A 22 0.16 -0.67 -2.56
N VAL A 23 0.19 -0.90 -1.24
CA VAL A 23 0.93 -2.03 -0.66
C VAL A 23 0.29 -3.37 -1.01
N MET A 24 -1.03 -3.48 -1.00
CA MET A 24 -1.73 -4.70 -1.43
C MET A 24 -1.54 -4.97 -2.93
N ALA A 25 -1.53 -3.93 -3.77
CA ALA A 25 -1.25 -4.05 -5.20
C ALA A 25 0.20 -4.45 -5.45
N LEU A 26 1.14 -3.89 -4.70
CA LEU A 26 2.55 -4.28 -4.76
C LEU A 26 2.74 -5.75 -4.35
N ALA A 27 2.09 -6.19 -3.28
CA ALA A 27 2.11 -7.59 -2.87
C ALA A 27 1.51 -8.51 -3.95
N ALA A 28 0.44 -8.07 -4.62
CA ALA A 28 -0.14 -8.78 -5.76
C ALA A 28 0.86 -8.87 -6.93
N SER A 29 1.60 -7.80 -7.24
CA SER A 29 2.59 -7.78 -8.32
C SER A 29 3.84 -8.61 -8.02
N ILE A 30 4.31 -8.64 -6.77
CA ILE A 30 5.49 -9.41 -6.37
C ILE A 30 5.17 -10.90 -6.29
N HIS A 31 4.09 -11.26 -5.60
CA HIS A 31 3.81 -12.65 -5.26
C HIS A 31 2.81 -13.33 -6.20
N GLY A 32 1.99 -12.57 -6.94
CA GLY A 32 1.05 -13.13 -7.91
C GLY A 32 0.00 -14.08 -7.33
N THR A 33 -0.24 -14.06 -6.01
CA THR A 33 -1.16 -14.98 -5.32
C THR A 33 -2.20 -14.26 -4.47
N ASP A 34 -3.41 -14.82 -4.43
CA ASP A 34 -4.51 -14.30 -3.59
C ASP A 34 -4.14 -14.27 -2.10
N LYS A 35 -3.40 -15.30 -1.64
CA LYS A 35 -2.96 -15.42 -0.24
C LYS A 35 -2.08 -14.24 0.17
N ALA A 36 -1.16 -13.80 -0.69
CA ALA A 36 -0.28 -12.66 -0.39
C ALA A 36 -1.08 -11.36 -0.25
N VAL A 37 -2.11 -11.17 -1.09
CA VAL A 37 -3.01 -10.00 -1.00
C VAL A 37 -3.82 -10.04 0.30
N MET A 38 -4.36 -11.20 0.67
CA MET A 38 -5.10 -11.38 1.92
C MET A 38 -4.23 -11.11 3.15
N GLU A 39 -3.07 -11.76 3.26
CA GLU A 39 -2.17 -11.59 4.41
C GLU A 39 -1.70 -10.14 4.56
N THR A 40 -1.40 -9.48 3.44
CA THR A 40 -1.03 -8.06 3.42
C THR A 40 -2.18 -7.19 3.89
N GLY A 41 -3.40 -7.45 3.40
CA GLY A 41 -4.60 -6.74 3.81
C GLY A 41 -4.86 -6.88 5.32
N TYR A 42 -4.82 -8.10 5.87
CA TYR A 42 -4.98 -8.36 7.31
C TYR A 42 -3.93 -7.62 8.15
N ARG A 43 -2.65 -7.62 7.73
CA ARG A 43 -1.58 -6.90 8.44
C ARG A 43 -1.79 -5.39 8.45
N MET A 44 -2.45 -4.86 7.43
CA MET A 44 -2.72 -3.43 7.35
C MET A 44 -3.96 -3.03 8.16
N LEU A 45 -4.92 -3.94 8.43
CA LEU A 45 -6.17 -3.62 9.14
C LEU A 45 -5.94 -2.95 10.49
N GLY A 46 -4.95 -3.44 11.24
CA GLY A 46 -4.58 -2.89 12.56
C GLY A 46 -3.98 -1.48 12.51
N LYS A 47 -3.67 -0.94 11.33
CA LYS A 47 -3.01 0.36 11.17
C LYS A 47 -3.88 1.41 10.46
N MET A 48 -5.13 1.09 10.14
CA MET A 48 -6.04 1.97 9.39
C MET A 48 -7.03 2.70 10.28
N LYS A 49 -7.69 3.74 9.73
CA LYS A 49 -8.92 4.25 10.34
C LYS A 49 -10.06 3.24 10.19
N PRO A 50 -10.95 3.10 11.19
CA PRO A 50 -12.10 2.18 11.13
C PRO A 50 -13.00 2.37 9.91
N GLN A 51 -13.08 3.59 9.39
CA GLN A 51 -13.89 3.96 8.22
C GLN A 51 -13.48 3.21 6.94
N TYR A 52 -12.21 2.85 6.81
CA TYR A 52 -11.64 2.21 5.61
C TYR A 52 -11.54 0.69 5.74
N VAL A 53 -11.69 0.16 6.96
CA VAL A 53 -11.60 -1.27 7.26
C VAL A 53 -12.59 -2.09 6.44
N LYS A 54 -13.82 -1.58 6.28
CA LYS A 54 -14.86 -2.27 5.49
C LYS A 54 -14.45 -2.49 4.04
N VAL A 55 -13.89 -1.46 3.40
CA VAL A 55 -13.45 -1.53 1.99
C VAL A 55 -12.38 -2.60 1.80
N ILE A 56 -11.42 -2.67 2.73
CA ILE A 56 -10.34 -3.65 2.64
C ILE A 56 -10.83 -5.06 2.95
N LEU A 57 -11.74 -5.22 3.91
CA LEU A 57 -12.38 -6.51 4.19
C LEU A 57 -13.17 -7.02 2.98
N ASP A 58 -13.88 -6.14 2.26
CA ASP A 58 -14.61 -6.51 1.04
C ASP A 58 -13.65 -7.03 -0.05
N ILE A 59 -12.44 -6.45 -0.16
CA ILE A 59 -11.40 -6.90 -1.10
C ILE A 59 -10.80 -8.26 -0.68
N ILE A 60 -10.49 -8.43 0.61
CA ILE A 60 -9.89 -9.67 1.15
C ILE A 60 -10.86 -10.84 1.10
N ASN A 61 -12.14 -10.60 1.38
CA ASN A 61 -13.18 -11.63 1.40
C ASN A 61 -13.78 -11.91 0.00
N SER A 62 -13.30 -11.23 -1.03
CA SER A 62 -13.71 -11.48 -2.42
C SER A 62 -13.27 -12.88 -2.88
N PRO A 63 -14.04 -13.55 -3.77
CA PRO A 63 -13.67 -14.87 -4.31
C PRO A 63 -12.36 -14.88 -5.12
N SER A 64 -11.85 -13.72 -5.52
CA SER A 64 -10.54 -13.59 -6.17
C SER A 64 -9.91 -12.23 -5.83
N PRO A 65 -9.27 -12.10 -4.65
CA PRO A 65 -8.66 -10.85 -4.18
C PRO A 65 -7.67 -10.26 -5.18
N LEU A 66 -6.89 -11.09 -5.86
CA LEU A 66 -5.88 -10.64 -6.83
C LEU A 66 -6.53 -10.07 -8.09
N LYS A 67 -7.56 -10.72 -8.63
CA LYS A 67 -8.31 -10.19 -9.78
C LYS A 67 -9.04 -8.90 -9.42
N HIS A 68 -9.64 -8.85 -8.24
CA HIS A 68 -10.30 -7.67 -7.73
C HIS A 68 -9.31 -6.52 -7.58
N MET A 69 -8.12 -6.79 -7.05
CA MET A 69 -7.07 -5.79 -6.88
C MET A 69 -6.54 -5.28 -8.22
N ASN A 70 -6.28 -6.17 -9.17
CA ASN A 70 -5.81 -5.78 -10.50
C ASN A 70 -6.87 -4.97 -11.26
N ALA A 71 -8.15 -5.36 -11.17
CA ALA A 71 -9.25 -4.58 -11.73
C ALA A 71 -9.40 -3.22 -11.05
N PHE A 72 -9.26 -3.18 -9.72
CA PHE A 72 -9.30 -1.95 -8.95
C PHE A 72 -8.17 -1.00 -9.40
N VAL A 73 -6.93 -1.49 -9.47
CA VAL A 73 -5.77 -0.71 -9.94
C VAL A 73 -5.97 -0.24 -11.38
N ALA A 74 -6.48 -1.09 -12.28
CA ALA A 74 -6.76 -0.72 -13.66
C ALA A 74 -7.89 0.31 -13.80
N SER A 75 -8.83 0.34 -12.85
CA SER A 75 -9.92 1.33 -12.83
C SER A 75 -9.54 2.68 -12.20
N LEU A 76 -8.37 2.76 -11.55
CA LEU A 76 -7.92 4.02 -10.94
C LEU A 76 -7.61 5.03 -12.05
N PRO A 77 -8.14 6.25 -11.99
CA PRO A 77 -7.84 7.26 -12.98
C PRO A 77 -6.35 7.60 -12.94
N ASP A 78 -5.72 7.65 -14.12
CA ASP A 78 -4.27 7.83 -14.28
C ASP A 78 -3.70 8.96 -13.42
N ARG A 79 -4.46 10.05 -13.20
CA ARG A 79 -4.06 11.18 -12.34
C ARG A 79 -3.69 10.79 -10.89
N ILE A 80 -4.17 9.65 -10.39
CA ILE A 80 -3.87 9.14 -9.04
C ILE A 80 -2.56 8.33 -9.05
N LEU A 81 -2.25 7.66 -10.17
CA LEU A 81 -1.07 6.81 -10.35
C LEU A 81 0.12 7.60 -10.93
N THR A 82 -0.14 8.55 -11.82
CA THR A 82 0.81 9.56 -12.23
C THR A 82 0.99 10.52 -11.06
N MET A 83 1.96 10.22 -10.19
CA MET A 83 2.68 11.30 -9.52
C MET A 83 3.19 12.20 -10.64
N LYS A 84 2.46 13.27 -10.98
CA LYS A 84 3.03 14.38 -11.72
C LYS A 84 4.11 14.94 -10.80
N VAL A 85 5.32 14.41 -10.90
CA VAL A 85 6.49 15.04 -10.33
C VAL A 85 6.70 16.26 -11.22
N PRO A 86 6.41 17.49 -10.75
CA PRO A 86 6.54 18.67 -11.61
C PRO A 86 7.99 18.87 -12.08
N HIS A 87 8.96 18.25 -11.39
CA HIS A 87 10.36 18.20 -11.77
C HIS A 87 10.81 16.74 -11.76
N PRO A 88 11.04 16.10 -12.92
CA PRO A 88 11.77 14.84 -12.92
C PRO A 88 13.07 15.06 -12.15
N ALA A 89 13.39 14.16 -11.22
CA ALA A 89 14.72 14.15 -10.61
C ALA A 89 15.71 13.93 -11.75
N LEU A 90 16.34 15.02 -12.21
CA LEU A 90 17.43 14.93 -13.18
C LEU A 90 18.45 13.98 -12.57
N PRO A 91 18.88 12.93 -13.27
CA PRO A 91 20.00 12.14 -12.78
C PRO A 91 21.13 13.12 -12.53
N MET A 92 21.66 13.14 -11.31
CA MET A 92 22.93 13.81 -11.03
C MET A 92 23.99 13.10 -11.88
N LEU A 93 24.14 13.56 -13.12
CA LEU A 93 25.34 13.38 -13.90
C LEU A 93 26.41 14.16 -13.15
N ASP A 94 27.16 13.44 -12.31
CA ASP A 94 28.44 13.91 -11.80
C ASP A 94 29.26 14.36 -13.03
N ALA A 95 29.46 15.66 -13.13
CA ALA A 95 30.24 16.28 -14.17
C ALA A 95 31.70 16.35 -13.68
N GLY A 96 32.57 15.55 -14.30
CA GLY A 96 34.01 15.78 -14.36
C GLY A 96 34.83 15.27 -13.19
#